data_AF-A0A1Q3JRR7-F1
#
_entry.id   AF-A0A1Q3JRR7-F1
#
_cell.length_a   1.000
_cell.length_b   1.000
_cell.length_c   1.000
_cell.angle_alpha   90.00
_cell.angle_beta   90.00
_cell.angle_gamma   90.00
#
_symmetry.space_group_name_H-M   'P 1'
#
loop_
_entity.id
_entity.type
_entity.pdbx_description
1 polymer ?
#
loop_
_entity_poly.entity_id
_entity_poly.type
_entity_poly.pdbx_seq_one_letter_code
_entity_poly.pdbx_strand_id
1 'polypeptide(L)'
;MYMRSSIRPLKKIKNILVKNLMSILAALIVPASVFAQVNFSYTPEKPKPGDEVRFTYTPSGDLAGIIQVPEAYIVKKFIADKPYSEFHVLMDLDDKVVSSFKVEGIPTKFIIGKAGNIKFKEVGFDGEDNLIKKLPAMIELAN
;
A
#
# COMPACT_ATOMS: atom_id res chain seq x y z
N MET A 1 42.10 -52.20 -51.81
CA MET A 1 42.48 -52.28 -50.38
C MET A 1 41.54 -51.37 -49.60
N TYR A 2 40.65 -51.94 -48.78
CA TYR A 2 39.50 -51.27 -48.17
C TYR A 2 39.88 -50.23 -47.10
N MET A 3 39.24 -49.07 -47.14
CA MET A 3 39.37 -47.99 -46.16
C MET A 3 38.33 -48.19 -45.03
N ARG A 4 38.78 -48.38 -43.78
CA ARG A 4 37.92 -48.62 -42.62
C ARG A 4 37.51 -47.29 -41.99
N SER A 5 36.27 -46.86 -42.21
CA SER A 5 35.69 -45.68 -41.55
C SER A 5 35.28 -46.02 -40.11
N SER A 6 35.82 -45.27 -39.14
CA SER A 6 35.55 -45.42 -37.71
C SER A 6 34.21 -44.77 -37.34
N ILE A 7 33.15 -45.58 -37.26
CA ILE A 7 31.84 -45.13 -36.77
C ILE A 7 31.88 -45.19 -35.23
N ARG A 8 32.03 -44.04 -34.58
CA ARG A 8 31.85 -43.94 -33.12
C ARG A 8 30.42 -44.39 -32.75
N PRO A 9 30.22 -45.24 -31.72
CA PRO A 9 28.92 -45.82 -31.43
C PRO A 9 27.92 -44.75 -30.98
N LEU A 10 26.88 -44.56 -31.79
CA LEU A 10 25.75 -43.62 -31.61
C LEU A 10 25.11 -43.67 -30.21
N LYS A 11 25.22 -44.81 -29.51
CA LYS A 11 24.69 -45.03 -28.16
C LYS A 11 25.34 -44.12 -27.10
N LYS A 12 26.64 -43.80 -27.25
CA LYS A 12 27.39 -42.95 -26.31
C LYS A 12 27.01 -41.47 -26.47
N ILE A 13 26.73 -41.05 -27.71
CA ILE A 13 26.31 -39.69 -28.05
C ILE A 13 24.89 -39.43 -27.55
N LYS A 14 23.98 -40.41 -27.68
CA LYS A 14 22.60 -40.30 -27.17
C LYS A 14 22.56 -40.10 -25.64
N ASN A 15 23.39 -40.84 -24.88
CA ASN A 15 23.44 -40.68 -23.43
C ASN A 15 24.03 -39.34 -22.96
N ILE A 16 25.00 -38.78 -23.69
CA ILE A 16 25.57 -37.46 -23.39
C ILE A 16 24.55 -36.36 -23.71
N LEU A 17 23.84 -36.49 -24.83
CA LEU A 17 22.81 -35.54 -25.25
C LEU A 17 21.62 -35.53 -24.26
N VAL A 18 21.17 -36.71 -23.80
CA VAL A 18 20.04 -36.83 -22.85
C VAL A 18 20.43 -36.34 -21.44
N LYS A 19 21.66 -36.59 -20.97
CA LYS A 19 22.13 -36.05 -19.68
C LYS A 19 22.24 -34.52 -19.70
N ASN A 20 22.81 -33.94 -20.75
CA ASN A 20 22.93 -32.48 -20.86
C ASN A 20 21.55 -31.82 -21.04
N LEU A 21 20.61 -32.46 -21.72
CA LEU A 21 19.24 -31.95 -21.87
C LEU A 21 18.46 -31.97 -20.55
N MET A 22 18.62 -33.03 -19.73
CA MET A 22 18.00 -33.10 -18.40
C MET A 22 18.64 -32.13 -17.39
N SER A 23 19.94 -31.85 -17.50
CA SER A 23 20.61 -30.83 -16.69
C SER A 23 20.20 -29.39 -17.05
N ILE A 24 19.88 -29.12 -18.32
CA ILE A 24 19.35 -27.81 -18.75
C ILE A 24 17.90 -27.63 -18.30
N LEU A 25 17.08 -28.69 -18.28
CA LEU A 25 15.69 -28.63 -17.81
C LEU A 25 15.58 -28.39 -16.30
N ALA A 26 16.53 -28.91 -15.51
CA ALA A 26 16.61 -28.65 -14.06
C ALA A 26 17.07 -27.22 -13.71
N ALA A 27 17.77 -26.53 -14.63
CA ALA A 27 18.14 -25.13 -14.49
C ALA A 27 17.04 -24.17 -14.99
N LEU A 28 15.98 -24.70 -15.62
CA LEU A 28 14.82 -23.92 -16.10
C LEU A 28 13.61 -24.01 -15.17
N ILE A 29 13.81 -24.42 -13.91
CA ILE A 29 12.84 -24.15 -12.84
C ILE A 29 13.35 -22.91 -12.11
N VAL A 30 13.22 -21.76 -12.77
CA VAL A 30 13.03 -20.52 -12.02
C VAL A 30 11.70 -20.72 -11.31
N PRO A 31 11.63 -20.69 -9.97
CA PRO A 31 10.34 -20.73 -9.32
C PRO A 31 9.53 -19.54 -9.84
N ALA A 32 8.45 -19.84 -10.56
CA ALA A 32 7.37 -18.91 -10.84
C ALA A 32 6.61 -18.59 -9.54
N SER A 33 7.36 -18.17 -8.52
CA SER A 33 6.88 -17.58 -7.29
C SER A 33 6.97 -16.06 -7.40
N VAL A 34 6.56 -15.51 -8.54
CA VAL A 34 6.29 -14.07 -8.71
C VAL A 34 4.79 -13.85 -8.54
N PHE A 35 4.22 -14.34 -7.44
CA PHE A 35 2.83 -14.06 -7.04
C PHE A 35 2.73 -13.46 -5.65
N ALA A 36 3.77 -12.73 -5.23
CA ALA A 36 3.65 -11.76 -4.17
C ALA A 36 4.19 -10.45 -4.70
N GLN A 37 3.37 -9.73 -5.47
CA GLN A 37 3.58 -8.32 -5.70
C GLN A 37 3.41 -7.64 -4.34
N VAL A 38 4.52 -7.51 -3.59
CA VAL A 38 4.50 -6.80 -2.32
C VAL A 38 4.34 -5.33 -2.67
N ASN A 39 3.10 -4.85 -2.61
CA ASN A 39 2.75 -3.46 -2.90
C ASN A 39 3.36 -2.47 -1.90
N PHE A 40 4.00 -2.96 -0.83
CA PHE A 40 4.66 -2.18 0.20
C PHE A 40 6.05 -2.76 0.48
N SER A 41 7.10 -1.95 0.48
CA SER A 41 8.44 -2.34 0.88
C SER A 41 9.05 -1.31 1.82
N TYR A 42 10.06 -1.74 2.58
CA TYR A 42 10.82 -0.84 3.44
C TYR A 42 12.29 -1.23 3.47
N THR A 43 13.15 -0.27 3.77
CA THR A 43 14.61 -0.47 3.84
C THR A 43 15.21 0.35 4.97
N PRO A 44 16.11 -0.22 5.79
CA PRO A 44 16.54 -1.63 5.78
C PRO A 44 15.46 -2.58 6.33
N GLU A 45 15.49 -3.86 5.93
CA GLU A 45 14.51 -4.88 6.38
C GLU A 45 14.59 -5.15 7.89
N LYS A 46 15.75 -4.89 8.51
CA LYS A 46 15.99 -5.03 9.95
C LYS A 46 16.67 -3.77 10.48
N PRO A 47 15.92 -2.67 10.64
CA PRO A 47 16.48 -1.41 11.09
C PRO A 47 16.96 -1.52 12.54
N LYS A 48 18.09 -0.90 12.80
CA LYS A 48 18.63 -0.70 14.14
C LYS A 48 18.21 0.67 14.66
N PRO A 49 18.20 0.88 15.99
CA PRO A 49 17.98 2.22 16.54
C PRO A 49 18.97 3.23 15.93
N GLY A 50 18.42 4.28 15.31
CA GLY A 50 19.20 5.30 14.61
C GLY A 50 19.23 5.16 13.08
N ASP A 51 18.73 4.06 12.51
CA ASP A 51 18.63 3.89 11.06
C ASP A 51 17.47 4.72 10.48
N GLU A 52 17.68 5.36 9.33
CA GLU A 52 16.62 5.96 8.53
C GLU A 52 15.87 4.84 7.77
N VAL A 53 14.58 4.66 8.08
CA VAL A 53 13.74 3.66 7.40
C VAL A 53 12.99 4.34 6.26
N ARG A 54 13.20 3.87 5.05
CA ARG A 54 12.44 4.28 3.87
C ARG A 54 11.32 3.31 3.60
N PHE A 55 10.12 3.82 3.40
CA PHE A 55 8.95 3.06 3.00
C PHE A 55 8.60 3.38 1.55
N THR A 56 8.19 2.37 0.78
CA THR A 56 7.75 2.53 -0.60
C THR A 56 6.45 1.75 -0.78
N TYR A 57 5.47 2.37 -1.44
CA TYR A 57 4.20 1.72 -1.77
C TYR A 57 3.89 1.92 -3.25
N THR A 58 3.56 0.84 -3.94
CA THR A 58 3.10 0.85 -5.34
C THR A 58 1.63 0.45 -5.36
N PRO A 59 0.70 1.38 -5.63
CA PRO A 59 -0.72 1.06 -5.76
C PRO A 59 -1.00 0.04 -6.86
N SER A 60 -2.02 -0.80 -6.66
CA SER A 60 -2.50 -1.79 -7.63
C SER A 60 -3.94 -1.49 -8.07
N GLY A 61 -4.46 -2.26 -9.04
CA GLY A 61 -5.82 -2.08 -9.57
C GLY A 61 -5.94 -0.84 -10.46
N ASP A 62 -7.04 -0.09 -10.34
CA ASP A 62 -7.29 1.15 -11.10
C ASP A 62 -6.20 2.23 -10.95
N LEU A 63 -5.35 2.08 -9.94
CA LEU A 63 -4.24 2.98 -9.61
C LEU A 63 -2.87 2.50 -10.14
N ALA A 64 -2.81 1.30 -10.74
CA ALA A 64 -1.56 0.72 -11.22
C ALA A 64 -0.97 1.54 -12.38
N GLY A 65 0.31 1.93 -12.26
CA GLY A 65 1.03 2.68 -13.29
C GLY A 65 0.79 4.19 -13.28
N ILE A 66 -0.04 4.71 -12.37
CA ILE A 66 -0.17 6.16 -12.17
C ILE A 66 0.96 6.60 -11.23
N ILE A 67 2.03 7.15 -11.81
CA ILE A 67 3.27 7.55 -11.11
C ILE A 67 3.05 8.77 -10.19
N GLN A 68 1.96 9.53 -10.41
CA GLN A 68 1.61 10.69 -9.62
C GLN A 68 0.08 10.73 -9.49
N VAL A 69 -0.47 9.90 -8.60
CA VAL A 69 -1.91 9.91 -8.35
C VAL A 69 -2.21 11.23 -7.64
N PRO A 70 -3.08 12.10 -8.18
CA PRO A 70 -3.53 13.27 -7.43
C PRO A 70 -4.17 12.76 -6.14
N GLU A 71 -3.74 13.23 -4.98
CA GLU A 71 -4.22 12.81 -3.65
C GLU A 71 -5.76 12.88 -3.59
N ALA A 72 -6.34 13.88 -4.26
CA ALA A 72 -7.77 14.05 -4.43
C ALA A 72 -8.47 12.86 -5.11
N TYR A 73 -7.83 12.17 -6.07
CA TYR A 73 -8.39 10.98 -6.72
C TYR A 73 -8.47 9.80 -5.75
N ILE A 74 -7.43 9.57 -4.95
CA ILE A 74 -7.41 8.50 -3.94
C ILE A 74 -8.51 8.73 -2.91
N VAL A 75 -8.60 9.94 -2.37
CA VAL A 75 -9.64 10.28 -1.39
C VAL A 75 -11.03 10.16 -2.02
N LYS A 76 -11.23 10.67 -3.22
CA LYS A 76 -12.53 10.56 -3.93
C LYS A 76 -12.93 9.10 -4.13
N LYS A 77 -12.02 8.24 -4.58
CA LYS A 77 -12.28 6.81 -4.74
C LYS A 77 -12.60 6.15 -3.40
N PHE A 78 -11.81 6.42 -2.36
CA PHE A 78 -12.04 5.87 -1.02
C PHE A 78 -13.43 6.24 -0.48
N ILE A 79 -13.84 7.50 -0.61
CA ILE A 79 -15.18 7.95 -0.17
C ILE A 79 -16.29 7.30 -0.99
N ALA A 80 -16.10 7.12 -2.31
CA ALA A 80 -17.08 6.48 -3.18
C ALA A 80 -17.25 4.98 -2.91
N ASP A 81 -16.16 4.28 -2.57
CA ASP A 81 -16.16 2.84 -2.30
C ASP A 81 -16.71 2.49 -0.90
N LYS A 82 -17.05 3.50 -0.07
CA LYS A 82 -17.54 3.35 1.30
C LYS A 82 -18.93 3.99 1.46
N PRO A 83 -19.72 3.62 2.48
CA PRO A 83 -21.00 4.26 2.77
C PRO A 83 -20.81 5.65 3.41
N TYR A 84 -19.95 6.49 2.83
CA TYR A 84 -19.63 7.85 3.30
C TYR A 84 -20.17 8.93 2.37
N SER A 85 -21.08 8.60 1.45
CA SER A 85 -21.63 9.53 0.44
C SER A 85 -22.37 10.73 1.03
N GLU A 86 -22.79 10.66 2.29
CA GLU A 86 -23.46 11.76 3.00
C GLU A 86 -22.47 12.79 3.56
N PHE A 87 -21.20 12.43 3.71
CA PHE A 87 -20.19 13.35 4.24
C PHE A 87 -19.67 14.27 3.15
N HIS A 88 -19.69 15.57 3.44
CA HIS A 88 -19.01 16.55 2.60
C HIS A 88 -17.51 16.57 2.94
N VAL A 89 -16.69 16.05 2.04
CA VAL A 89 -15.23 15.94 2.23
C VAL A 89 -14.52 17.02 1.41
N LEU A 90 -13.78 17.89 2.10
CA LEU A 90 -12.94 18.93 1.51
C LEU A 90 -11.46 18.57 1.70
N MET A 91 -10.64 18.87 0.70
CA MET A 91 -9.19 18.62 0.72
C MET A 91 -8.45 19.92 1.05
N ASP A 92 -7.65 19.89 2.11
CA ASP A 92 -6.72 20.97 2.47
C ASP A 92 -5.37 20.72 1.81
N LEU A 93 -5.24 21.10 0.52
CA LEU A 93 -4.06 20.77 -0.29
C LEU A 93 -2.83 21.65 0.02
N ASP A 94 -3.01 22.74 0.75
CA ASP A 94 -1.97 23.72 1.08
C ASP A 94 -1.80 23.95 2.59
N ASP A 95 -2.32 23.01 3.40
CA ASP A 95 -2.24 23.00 4.87
C ASP A 95 -2.78 24.27 5.55
N LYS A 96 -3.63 25.05 4.87
CA LYS A 96 -4.17 26.31 5.42
C LYS A 96 -5.18 26.07 6.52
N VAL A 97 -6.06 25.09 6.35
CA VAL A 97 -7.13 24.81 7.31
C VAL A 97 -6.55 24.16 8.56
N VAL A 98 -5.70 23.14 8.39
CA VAL A 98 -5.05 22.42 9.50
C VAL A 98 -4.21 23.37 10.37
N SER A 99 -3.50 24.31 9.74
CA SER A 99 -2.73 25.36 10.42
C SER A 99 -3.62 26.37 11.14
N SER A 100 -4.64 26.91 10.45
CA SER A 100 -5.55 27.92 11.02
C SER A 100 -6.32 27.40 12.23
N PHE A 101 -6.70 26.12 12.21
CA PHE A 101 -7.41 25.45 13.31
C PHE A 101 -6.47 24.88 14.38
N LYS A 102 -5.14 25.03 14.21
CA LYS A 102 -4.10 24.56 15.15
C LYS A 102 -4.29 23.09 15.49
N VAL A 103 -4.43 22.25 14.48
CA VAL A 103 -4.55 20.80 14.68
C VAL A 103 -3.18 20.25 15.08
N GLU A 104 -3.12 19.63 16.26
CA GLU A 104 -1.87 19.14 16.87
C GLU A 104 -1.71 17.62 16.77
N GLY A 105 -2.76 16.92 16.32
CA GLY A 105 -2.77 15.47 16.19
C GLY A 105 -3.96 14.97 15.38
N ILE A 106 -3.93 13.70 14.99
CA ILE A 106 -4.98 13.05 14.20
C ILE A 106 -5.54 11.82 14.92
N PRO A 107 -6.85 11.53 14.79
CA PRO A 107 -7.89 12.42 14.27
C PRO A 107 -8.16 13.60 15.22
N THR A 108 -8.49 14.78 14.70
CA THR A 108 -9.02 15.90 15.50
C THR A 108 -10.46 16.17 15.10
N LYS A 109 -11.35 16.26 16.09
CA LYS A 109 -12.77 16.53 15.94
C LYS A 109 -13.09 17.93 16.46
N PHE A 110 -13.86 18.69 15.69
CA PHE A 110 -14.38 19.98 16.11
C PHE A 110 -15.90 19.94 16.12
N ILE A 111 -16.52 20.46 17.18
CA ILE A 111 -17.96 20.67 17.24
C ILE A 111 -18.18 22.18 17.14
N ILE A 112 -18.84 22.60 16.07
CA ILE A 112 -19.13 24.01 15.76
C ILE A 112 -20.59 24.27 16.14
N GLY A 113 -20.84 25.28 16.97
CA GLY A 113 -22.20 25.67 17.35
C GLY A 113 -22.91 26.46 16.25
N LYS A 114 -24.24 26.65 16.38
CA LYS A 114 -25.07 27.40 15.40
C LYS A 114 -24.56 28.80 15.06
N ALA A 115 -23.87 29.47 15.97
CA ALA A 115 -23.28 30.80 15.74
C ALA A 115 -21.96 30.76 14.96
N GLY A 116 -21.51 29.58 14.50
CA GLY A 116 -20.28 29.40 13.73
C GLY A 116 -18.99 29.36 14.58
N ASN A 117 -19.09 29.47 15.90
CA ASN A 117 -17.94 29.37 16.79
C ASN A 117 -17.64 27.92 17.18
N ILE A 118 -16.36 27.59 17.34
CA ILE A 118 -15.93 26.29 17.88
C ILE A 118 -16.39 26.21 19.34
N LYS A 119 -17.10 25.14 19.70
CA LYS A 119 -17.58 24.85 21.06
C LYS A 119 -16.71 23.81 21.75
N PHE A 120 -16.27 22.81 20.98
CA PHE A 120 -15.39 21.75 21.48
C PHE A 120 -14.34 21.37 20.43
N LYS A 121 -13.15 20.99 20.91
CA LYS A 121 -12.05 20.38 20.14
C LYS A 121 -11.62 19.12 20.89
N GLU A 122 -11.57 17.98 20.21
CA GLU A 122 -11.09 16.72 20.76
C GLU A 122 -10.03 16.10 19.85
N VAL A 123 -8.83 15.91 20.38
CA VAL A 123 -7.68 15.33 19.68
C VAL A 123 -7.56 13.85 20.05
N GLY A 124 -7.34 12.99 19.06
CA GLY A 124 -7.23 11.55 19.21
C GLY A 124 -8.58 10.83 19.18
N PHE A 125 -8.53 9.52 19.42
CA PHE A 125 -9.69 8.65 19.51
C PHE A 125 -9.54 7.74 20.73
N ASP A 126 -10.50 7.82 21.65
CA ASP A 126 -10.48 7.10 22.93
C ASP A 126 -11.49 5.94 22.98
N GLY A 127 -11.94 5.48 21.81
CA GLY A 127 -12.83 4.34 21.66
C GLY A 127 -14.27 4.73 21.32
N GLU A 128 -14.98 3.77 20.70
CA GLU A 128 -16.33 3.96 20.21
C GLU A 128 -17.35 4.24 21.32
N ASP A 129 -17.28 3.49 22.42
CA ASP A 129 -18.18 3.65 23.58
C ASP A 129 -18.11 5.06 24.16
N ASN A 130 -16.90 5.62 24.25
CA ASN A 130 -16.66 6.96 24.76
C ASN A 130 -17.21 8.01 23.79
N LEU A 131 -17.02 7.82 22.49
CA LEU A 131 -17.55 8.70 21.46
C LEU A 131 -19.09 8.72 21.49
N ILE A 132 -19.75 7.55 21.50
CA ILE A 132 -21.21 7.42 21.51
C ILE A 132 -21.83 8.09 22.74
N LYS A 133 -21.16 8.03 23.90
CA LYS A 133 -21.62 8.67 25.14
C LYS A 133 -21.43 10.19 25.12
N LYS A 134 -20.28 10.68 24.65
CA LYS A 134 -19.89 12.09 24.74
C LYS A 134 -20.50 12.96 23.63
N LEU A 135 -20.51 12.46 22.40
CA LEU A 135 -20.88 13.26 21.23
C LEU A 135 -22.29 13.86 21.31
N PRO A 136 -23.36 13.14 21.75
CA PRO A 136 -24.69 13.72 21.87
C PRO A 136 -24.73 14.90 22.84
N ALA A 137 -24.08 14.78 24.01
CA ALA A 137 -24.02 15.85 25.00
C ALA A 137 -23.26 17.07 24.47
N MET A 138 -22.17 16.86 23.72
CA MET A 138 -21.42 17.96 23.10
C MET A 138 -22.26 18.68 22.03
N ILE A 139 -23.07 17.95 21.26
CA ILE A 139 -24.00 18.54 20.26
C ILE A 139 -25.10 19.34 20.96
N GLU A 140 -25.65 18.83 22.06
CA GLU A 140 -26.66 19.53 22.86
C GLU A 140 -26.11 20.83 23.44
N LEU A 141 -24.94 20.78 24.10
CA LEU A 141 -24.29 21.93 24.73
C LEU A 141 -23.72 22.96 23.73
N ALA A 142 -23.53 22.58 22.47
CA ALA A 142 -23.06 23.49 21.43
C ALA A 142 -24.15 24.50 20.99
N ASN A 143 -25.41 24.29 21.41
CA ASN A 143 -26.60 25.00 20.96
C ASN A 143 -27.39 25.62 22.11
#